data_AF-A0A8T0MUQ9-F1
#
_entry.id   AF-A0A8T0MUQ9-F1
#
_cell.length_a   1.000
_cell.length_b   1.000
_cell.length_c   1.000
_cell.angle_alpha   90.00
_cell.angle_beta   90.00
_cell.angle_gamma   90.00
#
_symmetry.space_group_name_H-M   'P 1'
#
loop_
_entity.id
_entity.type
_entity.pdbx_description
1 polymer ?
#
loop_
_entity_poly.entity_id
_entity_poly.type
_entity_poly.pdbx_seq_one_letter_code
_entity_poly.pdbx_strand_id
1 'polypeptide(L)'
;MRSMFTNVQRQVERTGRSGTPRDKYLQDLVSQFQNATDEESKEKIAANLANFAYDPFNYAFMRQLNVLELFLDCITEPNERLIEFGIGGICNSCVDPANALVIVQCGGIPLIIQCLSSPVRNTVTYALGALYYLCNPATKKEILKPDVVRIIREYAAAGAVNTSFSNMANAFLEKHVDHDLEGAMQRCHNVMFTEIGIMKEGVKWKEASRPELKFCCASISDAYSSS
;
A
#
# COMPACT_ATOMS: atom_id res chain seq x y z
N MET A 1 19.80 9.85 14.32
CA MET A 1 18.65 8.92 14.15
C MET A 1 19.02 7.89 13.09
N ARG A 2 18.64 6.61 13.23
CA ARG A 2 18.73 5.70 12.06
C ARG A 2 17.59 6.09 11.13
N SER A 3 17.86 6.83 10.04
CA SER A 3 16.89 7.00 8.93
C SER A 3 16.36 5.64 8.63
N MET A 4 15.07 5.43 8.75
CA MET A 4 14.66 4.07 8.96
C MET A 4 14.42 3.44 7.56
N PHE A 5 13.89 4.14 6.53
CA PHE A 5 13.76 3.62 5.14
C PHE A 5 15.09 3.17 4.48
N THR A 6 15.01 2.30 3.47
CA THR A 6 16.18 1.75 2.76
C THR A 6 16.94 2.81 1.97
N ASN A 7 18.27 2.68 1.94
CA ASN A 7 19.14 3.45 1.05
C ASN A 7 20.21 2.53 0.44
N VAL A 8 20.93 3.04 -0.56
CA VAL A 8 21.97 2.31 -1.31
C VAL A 8 22.99 1.67 -0.37
N GLN A 9 23.51 2.44 0.60
CA GLN A 9 24.49 1.98 1.57
C GLN A 9 23.99 0.76 2.37
N ARG A 10 22.73 0.77 2.83
CA ARG A 10 22.15 -0.38 3.55
C ARG A 10 21.79 -1.57 2.69
N GLN A 11 21.50 -1.37 1.41
CA GLN A 11 21.40 -2.51 0.50
C GLN A 11 22.77 -3.17 0.35
N VAL A 12 23.84 -2.41 0.12
CA VAL A 12 25.21 -2.96 0.07
C VAL A 12 25.58 -3.68 1.38
N GLU A 13 25.23 -3.12 2.55
CA GLU A 13 25.46 -3.76 3.86
C GLU A 13 24.64 -5.05 4.08
N ARG A 14 23.36 -5.09 3.66
CA ARG A 14 22.49 -6.27 3.80
C ARG A 14 22.81 -7.37 2.78
N THR A 15 23.10 -6.98 1.54
CA THR A 15 23.45 -7.88 0.44
C THR A 15 24.84 -8.49 0.65
N GLY A 16 25.80 -7.73 1.21
CA GLY A 16 27.15 -8.20 1.44
C GLY A 16 27.89 -8.59 0.14
N ARG A 17 28.96 -9.40 0.25
CA ARG A 17 29.82 -9.76 -0.90
C ARG A 17 29.21 -10.78 -1.87
N SER A 18 28.12 -11.45 -1.52
CA SER A 18 27.57 -12.59 -2.26
C SER A 18 26.05 -12.65 -2.30
N GLY A 19 25.34 -11.63 -1.81
CA GLY A 19 23.88 -11.56 -1.90
C GLY A 19 23.42 -11.12 -3.29
N THR A 20 22.15 -11.39 -3.58
CA THR A 20 21.49 -10.94 -4.81
C THR A 20 21.28 -9.42 -4.79
N PRO A 21 21.60 -8.69 -5.88
CA PRO A 21 21.21 -7.29 -6.07
C PRO A 21 19.69 -7.09 -5.91
N ARG A 22 19.24 -5.90 -5.48
CA ARG A 22 17.82 -5.65 -5.14
C ARG A 22 16.90 -5.82 -6.35
N ASP A 23 17.30 -5.26 -7.49
CA ASP A 23 16.68 -5.39 -8.80
C ASP A 23 16.52 -6.87 -9.18
N LYS A 24 17.61 -7.63 -9.16
CA LYS A 24 17.58 -9.07 -9.47
C LYS A 24 16.72 -9.86 -8.49
N TYR A 25 16.76 -9.57 -7.18
CA TYR A 25 15.93 -10.27 -6.20
C TYR A 25 14.43 -10.01 -6.42
N LEU A 26 14.04 -8.78 -6.75
CA LEU A 26 12.65 -8.47 -7.11
C LEU A 26 12.25 -9.14 -8.44
N GLN A 27 13.16 -9.18 -9.43
CA GLN A 27 12.93 -9.91 -10.68
C GLN A 27 12.78 -11.43 -10.46
N ASP A 28 13.59 -12.02 -9.58
CA ASP A 28 13.50 -13.43 -9.19
C ASP A 28 12.14 -13.71 -8.53
N LEU A 29 11.59 -12.79 -7.72
CA LEU A 29 10.25 -12.92 -7.14
C LEU A 29 9.13 -12.82 -8.20
N VAL A 30 9.18 -11.84 -9.10
CA VAL A 30 8.21 -11.72 -10.21
C VAL A 30 8.23 -12.97 -11.09
N SER A 31 9.43 -13.49 -11.39
CA SER A 31 9.62 -14.72 -12.16
C SER A 31 9.04 -15.93 -11.43
N GLN A 32 9.23 -16.03 -10.10
CA GLN A 32 8.61 -17.10 -9.30
C GLN A 32 7.08 -16.99 -9.28
N PHE A 33 6.50 -15.79 -9.18
CA PHE A 33 5.05 -15.60 -9.22
C PHE A 33 4.46 -16.07 -10.56
N GLN A 34 5.06 -15.65 -11.67
CA GLN A 34 4.61 -15.99 -13.03
C GLN A 34 4.70 -17.49 -13.36
N ASN A 35 5.63 -18.21 -12.72
CA ASN A 35 5.82 -19.65 -12.91
C ASN A 35 5.16 -20.51 -11.81
N ALA A 36 4.54 -19.91 -10.79
CA ALA A 36 3.89 -20.63 -9.70
C ALA A 36 2.58 -21.29 -10.17
N THR A 37 2.51 -22.62 -10.01
CA THR A 37 1.32 -23.41 -10.36
C THR A 37 0.32 -23.53 -9.21
N ASP A 38 0.75 -23.27 -7.97
CA ASP A 38 -0.08 -23.33 -6.76
C ASP A 38 -0.35 -21.94 -6.17
N GLU A 39 -1.56 -21.78 -5.64
CA GLU A 39 -2.03 -20.51 -5.06
C GLU A 39 -1.25 -20.12 -3.79
N GLU A 40 -0.82 -21.08 -2.96
CA GLU A 40 -0.09 -20.78 -1.72
C GLU A 40 1.26 -20.10 -2.01
N SER A 41 1.96 -20.51 -3.07
CA SER A 41 3.19 -19.87 -3.52
C SER A 41 2.92 -18.48 -4.10
N LYS A 42 1.89 -18.31 -4.95
CA LYS A 42 1.48 -16.98 -5.45
C LYS A 42 1.18 -16.01 -4.30
N GLU A 43 0.37 -16.43 -3.34
CA GLU A 43 -0.01 -15.64 -2.16
C GLU A 43 1.22 -15.16 -1.37
N LYS A 44 2.15 -16.07 -1.05
CA LYS A 44 3.39 -15.73 -0.33
C LYS A 44 4.25 -14.73 -1.10
N ILE A 45 4.32 -14.85 -2.42
CA ILE A 45 5.14 -13.96 -3.26
C ILE A 45 4.46 -12.60 -3.42
N ALA A 46 3.15 -12.55 -3.66
CA ALA A 46 2.38 -11.31 -3.71
C ALA A 46 2.48 -10.53 -2.39
N ALA A 47 2.31 -11.21 -1.24
CA ALA A 47 2.51 -10.61 0.08
C ALA A 47 3.93 -10.06 0.26
N ASN A 48 4.96 -10.77 -0.22
CA ASN A 48 6.35 -10.32 -0.14
C ASN A 48 6.59 -9.07 -1.01
N LEU A 49 6.08 -9.05 -2.25
CA LEU A 49 6.13 -7.88 -3.13
C LEU A 49 5.37 -6.69 -2.54
N ALA A 50 4.18 -6.89 -1.96
CA ALA A 50 3.39 -5.84 -1.31
C ALA A 50 4.10 -5.24 -0.08
N ASN A 51 4.86 -6.04 0.67
CA ASN A 51 5.73 -5.57 1.76
C ASN A 51 6.93 -4.76 1.22
N PHE A 52 7.53 -5.16 0.10
CA PHE A 52 8.58 -4.34 -0.55
C PHE A 52 8.03 -3.03 -1.12
N ALA A 53 6.76 -3.02 -1.56
CA ALA A 53 6.07 -1.83 -2.03
C ALA A 53 5.81 -0.79 -0.93
N TYR A 54 6.15 -1.04 0.34
CA TYR A 54 6.10 0.00 1.40
C TYR A 54 7.35 0.92 1.41
N ASP A 55 8.49 0.48 0.87
CA ASP A 55 9.73 1.26 0.91
C ASP A 55 9.95 2.00 -0.42
N PRO A 56 9.98 3.36 -0.44
CA PRO A 56 10.15 4.14 -1.66
C PRO A 56 11.42 3.83 -2.46
N PHE A 57 12.44 3.25 -1.81
CA PHE A 57 13.63 2.73 -2.48
C PHE A 57 13.28 1.73 -3.60
N ASN A 58 12.19 0.97 -3.44
CA ASN A 58 11.80 -0.06 -4.40
C ASN A 58 10.93 0.46 -5.54
N TYR A 59 10.37 1.68 -5.46
CA TYR A 59 9.37 2.16 -6.44
C TYR A 59 9.87 2.19 -7.89
N ALA A 60 11.13 2.56 -8.11
CA ALA A 60 11.73 2.51 -9.44
C ALA A 60 11.79 1.07 -10.00
N PHE A 61 12.15 0.09 -9.15
CA PHE A 61 12.16 -1.32 -9.53
C PHE A 61 10.75 -1.89 -9.73
N MET A 62 9.78 -1.50 -8.89
CA MET A 62 8.38 -1.92 -9.05
C MET A 62 7.81 -1.51 -10.41
N ARG A 63 8.13 -0.30 -10.89
CA ARG A 63 7.75 0.16 -12.24
C ARG A 63 8.55 -0.55 -13.35
N GLN A 64 9.85 -0.76 -13.16
CA GLN A 64 10.70 -1.44 -14.15
C GLN A 64 10.37 -2.93 -14.34
N LEU A 65 9.78 -3.57 -13.32
CA LEU A 65 9.44 -4.99 -13.29
C LEU A 65 7.93 -5.23 -13.42
N ASN A 66 7.15 -4.20 -13.77
CA ASN A 66 5.68 -4.23 -13.93
C ASN A 66 4.93 -4.82 -12.72
N VAL A 67 5.41 -4.54 -11.50
CA VAL A 67 4.84 -5.08 -10.26
C VAL A 67 3.52 -4.38 -9.89
N LEU A 68 3.33 -3.14 -10.34
CA LEU A 68 2.07 -2.41 -10.14
C LEU A 68 0.95 -3.07 -10.95
N GLU A 69 1.24 -3.47 -12.17
CA GLU A 69 0.39 -4.23 -13.07
C GLU A 69 0.11 -5.62 -12.51
N LEU A 70 1.13 -6.33 -12.01
CA LEU A 70 0.95 -7.61 -11.31
C LEU A 70 0.00 -7.50 -10.11
N PHE A 71 0.06 -6.40 -9.34
CA PHE A 71 -0.90 -6.16 -8.27
C PHE A 71 -2.33 -5.88 -8.77
N LEU A 72 -2.49 -5.22 -9.93
CA LEU A 72 -3.81 -5.05 -10.56
C LEU A 72 -4.37 -6.38 -11.06
N ASP A 73 -3.53 -7.23 -11.68
CA ASP A 73 -3.91 -8.59 -12.08
C ASP A 73 -4.39 -9.39 -10.85
N CYS A 74 -3.66 -9.33 -9.74
CA CYS A 74 -4.06 -9.97 -8.48
C CYS A 74 -5.42 -9.50 -7.92
N ILE A 75 -5.86 -8.27 -8.20
CA ILE A 75 -7.20 -7.77 -7.81
C ILE A 75 -8.31 -8.41 -8.67
N THR A 76 -7.98 -8.92 -9.87
CA THR A 76 -8.94 -9.59 -10.75
C THR A 76 -9.06 -11.10 -10.50
N GLU A 77 -8.12 -11.70 -9.75
CA GLU A 77 -8.15 -13.12 -9.40
C GLU A 77 -9.32 -13.47 -8.47
N PRO A 78 -9.86 -14.70 -8.53
CA PRO A 78 -10.91 -15.15 -7.62
C PRO A 78 -10.41 -15.44 -6.19
N ASN A 79 -9.09 -15.48 -5.97
CA ASN A 79 -8.49 -15.76 -4.67
C ASN A 79 -8.48 -14.50 -3.79
N GLU A 80 -9.31 -14.49 -2.73
CA GLU A 80 -9.42 -13.39 -1.78
C GLU A 80 -8.09 -12.89 -1.20
N ARG A 81 -7.09 -13.79 -1.01
CA ARG A 81 -5.76 -13.39 -0.53
C ARG A 81 -4.94 -12.67 -1.60
N LEU A 82 -5.03 -13.09 -2.86
CA LEU A 82 -4.39 -12.37 -3.96
C LEU A 82 -5.01 -10.99 -4.14
N ILE A 83 -6.34 -10.87 -4.03
CA ILE A 83 -7.03 -9.57 -4.03
C ILE A 83 -6.49 -8.69 -2.90
N GLU A 84 -6.44 -9.20 -1.66
CA GLU A 84 -5.95 -8.47 -0.48
C GLU A 84 -4.50 -7.99 -0.65
N PHE A 85 -3.58 -8.87 -1.08
CA PHE A 85 -2.17 -8.50 -1.29
C PHE A 85 -1.97 -7.57 -2.49
N GLY A 86 -2.77 -7.72 -3.55
CA GLY A 86 -2.78 -6.83 -4.70
C GLY A 86 -3.17 -5.41 -4.29
N ILE A 87 -4.33 -5.23 -3.66
CA ILE A 87 -4.76 -3.89 -3.21
C ILE A 87 -3.84 -3.32 -2.12
N GLY A 88 -3.25 -4.17 -1.27
CA GLY A 88 -2.23 -3.75 -0.30
C GLY A 88 -0.96 -3.22 -0.96
N GLY A 89 -0.46 -3.90 -2.00
CA GLY A 89 0.69 -3.45 -2.80
C GLY A 89 0.43 -2.14 -3.55
N ILE A 90 -0.78 -1.97 -4.09
CA ILE A 90 -1.25 -0.71 -4.68
C ILE A 90 -1.30 0.41 -3.63
N CYS A 91 -1.93 0.17 -2.48
CA CYS A 91 -2.05 1.16 -1.40
C CYS A 91 -0.67 1.64 -0.89
N ASN A 92 0.26 0.70 -0.66
CA ASN A 92 1.61 0.99 -0.21
C ASN A 92 2.46 1.80 -1.23
N SER A 93 2.17 1.67 -2.54
CA SER A 93 2.95 2.29 -3.61
C SER A 93 2.35 3.58 -4.19
N CYS A 94 1.04 3.76 -4.13
CA CYS A 94 0.32 4.86 -4.80
C CYS A 94 0.51 6.27 -4.19
N VAL A 95 1.24 6.40 -3.08
CA VAL A 95 1.68 7.69 -2.54
C VAL A 95 2.73 8.38 -3.44
N ASP A 96 3.50 7.61 -4.21
CA ASP A 96 4.43 8.15 -5.21
C ASP A 96 3.69 8.54 -6.50
N PRO A 97 3.83 9.79 -6.99
CA PRO A 97 3.12 10.25 -8.19
C PRO A 97 3.43 9.44 -9.46
N ALA A 98 4.63 8.87 -9.59
CA ALA A 98 4.98 8.07 -10.76
C ALA A 98 4.34 6.66 -10.70
N ASN A 99 4.25 6.04 -9.52
CA ASN A 99 3.44 4.83 -9.34
C ASN A 99 1.95 5.11 -9.57
N ALA A 100 1.42 6.19 -8.98
CA ALA A 100 0.02 6.59 -9.14
C ALA A 100 -0.35 6.78 -10.61
N LEU A 101 0.53 7.39 -11.42
CA LEU A 101 0.32 7.56 -12.85
C LEU A 101 0.19 6.21 -13.58
N VAL A 102 1.09 5.26 -13.33
CA VAL A 102 1.02 3.90 -13.92
C VAL A 102 -0.27 3.19 -13.52
N ILE A 103 -0.63 3.20 -12.24
CA ILE A 103 -1.85 2.57 -11.71
C ILE A 103 -3.10 3.14 -12.39
N VAL A 104 -3.16 4.45 -12.62
CA VAL A 104 -4.28 5.11 -13.32
C VAL A 104 -4.28 4.78 -14.82
N GLN A 105 -3.12 4.78 -15.47
CA GLN A 105 -2.98 4.45 -16.89
C GLN A 105 -3.36 2.99 -17.21
N CYS A 106 -3.07 2.06 -16.30
CA CYS A 106 -3.48 0.65 -16.42
C CYS A 106 -4.93 0.38 -15.95
N GLY A 107 -5.75 1.42 -15.75
CA GLY A 107 -7.17 1.26 -15.43
C GLY A 107 -7.46 0.79 -14.00
N GLY A 108 -6.55 1.04 -13.06
CA GLY A 108 -6.69 0.56 -11.67
C GLY A 108 -7.84 1.17 -10.88
N ILE A 109 -8.34 2.37 -11.24
CA ILE A 109 -9.41 3.05 -10.47
C ILE A 109 -10.70 2.21 -10.36
N PRO A 110 -11.31 1.70 -11.45
CA PRO A 110 -12.43 0.76 -11.38
C PRO A 110 -12.19 -0.45 -10.48
N LEU A 111 -11.01 -1.06 -10.55
CA LEU A 111 -10.64 -2.25 -9.75
C LEU A 111 -10.58 -1.90 -8.25
N ILE A 112 -9.95 -0.78 -7.91
CA ILE A 112 -9.87 -0.27 -6.54
C ILE A 112 -11.25 0.09 -5.99
N ILE A 113 -12.14 0.67 -6.81
CA ILE A 113 -13.53 0.95 -6.42
C ILE A 113 -14.30 -0.35 -6.16
N GLN A 114 -14.10 -1.39 -6.98
CA GLN A 114 -14.71 -2.71 -6.76
C GLN A 114 -14.29 -3.33 -5.42
N CYS A 115 -13.04 -3.15 -4.99
CA CYS A 115 -12.55 -3.60 -3.68
C CYS A 115 -13.32 -3.01 -2.48
N LEU A 116 -14.02 -1.87 -2.62
CA LEU A 116 -14.89 -1.32 -1.57
C LEU A 116 -16.09 -2.22 -1.24
N SER A 117 -16.46 -3.16 -2.12
CA SER A 117 -17.54 -4.14 -1.90
C SER A 117 -17.04 -5.49 -1.39
N SER A 118 -15.76 -5.62 -1.04
CA SER A 118 -15.18 -6.88 -0.59
C SER A 118 -15.69 -7.30 0.80
N PRO A 119 -15.95 -8.61 1.05
CA PRO A 119 -16.19 -9.12 2.39
C PRO A 119 -14.92 -9.09 3.27
N VAL A 120 -13.73 -9.03 2.65
CA VAL A 120 -12.44 -9.00 3.35
C VAL A 120 -12.16 -7.58 3.85
N ARG A 121 -12.02 -7.45 5.17
CA ARG A 121 -11.88 -6.13 5.81
C ARG A 121 -10.65 -5.36 5.35
N ASN A 122 -9.50 -6.03 5.30
CA ASN A 122 -8.25 -5.39 4.90
C ASN A 122 -8.34 -4.84 3.47
N THR A 123 -8.93 -5.60 2.54
CA THR A 123 -9.20 -5.20 1.15
C THR A 123 -9.97 -3.88 1.05
N VAL A 124 -11.04 -3.70 1.85
CA VAL A 124 -11.80 -2.44 1.91
C VAL A 124 -10.93 -1.30 2.46
N THR A 125 -10.14 -1.54 3.51
CA THR A 125 -9.31 -0.49 4.13
C THR A 125 -8.17 -0.04 3.21
N TYR A 126 -7.52 -0.98 2.53
CA TYR A 126 -6.52 -0.70 1.50
C TYR A 126 -7.12 0.05 0.30
N ALA A 127 -8.35 -0.30 -0.13
CA ALA A 127 -9.04 0.41 -1.19
C ALA A 127 -9.34 1.87 -0.81
N LEU A 128 -9.87 2.12 0.40
CA LEU A 128 -10.07 3.48 0.92
C LEU A 128 -8.76 4.28 0.97
N GLY A 129 -7.67 3.66 1.43
CA GLY A 129 -6.32 4.27 1.46
C GLY A 129 -5.77 4.57 0.06
N ALA A 130 -5.93 3.65 -0.90
CA ALA A 130 -5.51 3.87 -2.28
C ALA A 130 -6.29 5.02 -2.94
N LEU A 131 -7.62 5.08 -2.75
CA LEU A 131 -8.44 6.20 -3.25
C LEU A 131 -8.06 7.54 -2.60
N TYR A 132 -7.66 7.56 -1.32
CA TYR A 132 -7.20 8.77 -0.63
C TYR A 132 -5.96 9.41 -1.28
N TYR A 133 -5.04 8.60 -1.82
CA TYR A 133 -3.85 9.09 -2.55
C TYR A 133 -4.13 9.31 -4.04
N LEU A 134 -4.88 8.41 -4.69
CA LEU A 134 -5.14 8.50 -6.13
C LEU A 134 -6.15 9.59 -6.51
N CYS A 135 -7.01 10.06 -5.60
CA CYS A 135 -7.95 11.14 -5.87
C CYS A 135 -7.23 12.49 -6.03
N ASN A 136 -7.29 13.05 -7.24
CA ASN A 136 -6.62 14.27 -7.67
C ASN A 136 -7.45 14.95 -8.79
N PRO A 137 -7.07 16.15 -9.29
CA PRO A 137 -7.87 16.86 -10.30
C PRO A 137 -8.18 16.08 -11.60
N ALA A 138 -7.34 15.12 -12.01
CA ALA A 138 -7.56 14.30 -13.20
C ALA A 138 -8.49 13.09 -12.92
N THR A 139 -8.37 12.49 -11.73
CA THR A 139 -9.09 11.25 -11.36
C THR A 139 -10.40 11.49 -10.62
N LYS A 140 -10.59 12.67 -10.02
CA LYS A 140 -11.75 13.00 -9.17
C LYS A 140 -13.11 12.77 -9.82
N LYS A 141 -13.24 12.93 -11.15
CA LYS A 141 -14.51 12.71 -11.88
C LYS A 141 -14.95 11.25 -11.81
N GLU A 142 -14.00 10.33 -11.70
CA GLU A 142 -14.27 8.90 -11.58
C GLU A 142 -14.40 8.45 -10.13
N ILE A 143 -13.48 8.91 -9.26
CA ILE A 143 -13.46 8.51 -7.85
C ILE A 143 -14.61 9.13 -7.05
N LEU A 144 -15.01 10.38 -7.36
CA LEU A 144 -16.11 11.08 -6.67
C LEU A 144 -17.47 10.90 -7.36
N LYS A 145 -17.68 9.77 -8.05
CA LYS A 145 -19.03 9.38 -8.53
C LYS A 145 -19.99 9.28 -7.33
N PRO A 146 -21.27 9.69 -7.45
CA PRO A 146 -22.21 9.73 -6.32
C PRO A 146 -22.31 8.42 -5.54
N ASP A 147 -22.34 7.27 -6.22
CA ASP A 147 -22.40 5.95 -5.58
C ASP A 147 -21.14 5.60 -4.79
N VAL A 148 -19.96 6.00 -5.27
CA VAL A 148 -18.68 5.77 -4.57
C VAL A 148 -18.64 6.63 -3.31
N VAL A 149 -19.01 7.91 -3.41
CA VAL A 149 -19.09 8.82 -2.25
C VAL A 149 -20.13 8.33 -1.24
N ARG A 150 -21.27 7.79 -1.69
CA ARG A 150 -22.29 7.18 -0.82
C ARG A 150 -21.71 5.99 -0.03
N ILE A 151 -21.05 5.04 -0.70
CA ILE A 151 -20.41 3.89 -0.06
C ILE A 151 -19.34 4.33 0.96
N ILE A 152 -18.54 5.35 0.63
CA ILE A 152 -17.54 5.89 1.57
C ILE A 152 -18.22 6.56 2.77
N ARG A 153 -19.33 7.30 2.59
CA ARG A 153 -20.11 7.85 3.72
C ARG A 153 -20.77 6.76 4.59
N GLU A 154 -21.18 5.64 4.00
CA GLU A 154 -21.66 4.46 4.74
C GLU A 154 -20.53 3.86 5.61
N TYR A 155 -19.31 3.71 5.08
CA TYR A 155 -18.14 3.30 5.88
C TYR A 155 -17.75 4.30 6.97
N ALA A 156 -17.82 5.61 6.69
CA ALA A 156 -17.60 6.67 7.68
C ALA A 156 -18.57 6.55 8.87
N ALA A 157 -19.85 6.27 8.60
CA ALA A 157 -20.88 6.07 9.63
C ALA A 157 -20.74 4.72 10.38
N ALA A 158 -20.06 3.72 9.81
CA ALA A 158 -19.92 2.37 10.37
C ALA A 158 -18.89 2.25 11.53
N GLY A 159 -18.52 3.36 12.19
CA GLY A 159 -17.50 3.39 13.25
C GLY A 159 -17.78 2.50 14.47
N ALA A 160 -19.04 2.20 14.75
CA ALA A 160 -19.44 1.24 15.79
C ALA A 160 -19.17 -0.24 15.42
N VAL A 161 -18.95 -0.53 14.13
CA VAL A 161 -18.71 -1.89 13.59
C VAL A 161 -17.24 -2.09 13.23
N ASN A 162 -16.59 -1.06 12.67
CA ASN A 162 -15.16 -1.05 12.41
C ASN A 162 -14.59 0.38 12.42
N THR A 163 -13.83 0.71 13.47
CA THR A 163 -13.12 1.98 13.64
C THR A 163 -12.20 2.30 12.46
N SER A 164 -11.58 1.29 11.86
CA SER A 164 -10.58 1.45 10.80
C SER A 164 -11.17 1.95 9.49
N PHE A 165 -12.29 1.34 9.06
CA PHE A 165 -13.05 1.81 7.90
C PHE A 165 -13.52 3.23 8.11
N SER A 166 -14.11 3.51 9.28
CA SER A 166 -14.67 4.81 9.59
C SER A 166 -13.59 5.89 9.59
N ASN A 167 -12.44 5.66 10.22
CA ASN A 167 -11.33 6.62 10.23
C ASN A 167 -10.78 6.90 8.82
N MET A 168 -10.56 5.86 7.98
CA MET A 168 -10.03 6.06 6.62
C MET A 168 -11.05 6.71 5.69
N ALA A 169 -12.33 6.32 5.81
CA ALA A 169 -13.42 6.91 5.05
C ALA A 169 -13.65 8.39 5.41
N ASN A 170 -13.63 8.74 6.70
CA ASN A 170 -13.67 10.14 7.15
C ASN A 170 -12.48 10.92 6.58
N ALA A 171 -11.25 10.41 6.69
CA ALA A 171 -10.06 11.04 6.12
C ALA A 171 -10.17 11.27 4.60
N PHE A 172 -10.78 10.34 3.86
CA PHE A 172 -11.07 10.51 2.44
C PHE A 172 -12.06 11.66 2.20
N LEU A 173 -13.21 11.66 2.89
CA LEU A 173 -14.28 12.63 2.71
C LEU A 173 -13.82 14.04 3.06
N GLU A 174 -13.13 14.19 4.18
CA GLU A 174 -12.59 15.46 4.66
C GLU A 174 -11.59 16.06 3.66
N LYS A 175 -10.66 15.26 3.12
CA LYS A 175 -9.69 15.75 2.13
C LYS A 175 -10.32 16.12 0.78
N HIS A 176 -11.24 15.29 0.28
CA HIS A 176 -11.66 15.31 -1.13
C HIS A 176 -13.09 15.83 -1.37
N VAL A 177 -13.91 15.97 -0.33
CA VAL A 177 -15.33 16.35 -0.43
C VAL A 177 -15.69 17.51 0.50
N ASP A 178 -15.29 17.43 1.77
CA ASP A 178 -15.72 18.35 2.83
C ASP A 178 -14.64 19.45 3.15
N HIS A 179 -13.44 19.31 2.59
CA HIS A 179 -12.29 20.24 2.61
C HIS A 179 -11.60 20.53 3.98
N ASP A 180 -11.55 19.57 4.91
CA ASP A 180 -10.71 19.58 6.12
C ASP A 180 -9.42 18.76 5.89
N LEU A 181 -8.30 19.43 5.64
CA LEU A 181 -7.03 18.77 5.28
C LEU A 181 -6.22 18.26 6.48
N GLU A 182 -6.19 19.01 7.59
CA GLU A 182 -5.35 18.67 8.75
C GLU A 182 -5.90 17.45 9.49
N GLY A 183 -7.21 17.44 9.75
CA GLY A 183 -7.88 16.32 10.41
C GLY A 183 -7.78 15.03 9.60
N ALA A 184 -7.93 15.14 8.27
CA ALA A 184 -7.79 14.02 7.34
C ALA A 184 -6.42 13.34 7.40
N MET A 185 -5.33 14.13 7.40
CA MET A 185 -3.97 13.59 7.48
C MET A 185 -3.73 12.86 8.80
N GLN A 186 -4.19 13.41 9.93
CA GLN A 186 -4.01 12.79 11.25
C GLN A 186 -4.78 11.46 11.39
N ARG A 187 -6.01 11.38 10.84
CA ARG A 187 -6.80 10.13 10.81
C ARG A 187 -6.18 9.07 9.89
N CYS A 188 -5.84 9.44 8.65
CA CYS A 188 -5.20 8.53 7.69
C CYS A 188 -3.88 7.96 8.26
N HIS A 189 -3.01 8.82 8.79
CA HIS A 189 -1.74 8.42 9.39
C HIS A 189 -1.92 7.40 10.53
N ASN A 190 -2.91 7.59 11.41
CA ASN A 190 -3.17 6.62 12.47
C ASN A 190 -3.61 5.26 11.92
N VAL A 191 -4.61 5.21 11.04
CA VAL A 191 -5.15 3.95 10.49
C VAL A 191 -4.08 3.12 9.78
N MET A 192 -3.32 3.77 8.88
CA MET A 192 -2.20 3.13 8.18
C MET A 192 -1.25 2.49 9.21
N PHE A 193 -0.78 3.26 10.19
CA PHE A 193 0.28 2.83 11.10
C PHE A 193 -0.13 1.88 12.23
N THR A 194 -1.41 1.83 12.62
CA THR A 194 -1.85 1.03 13.78
C THR A 194 -2.79 -0.13 13.46
N GLU A 195 -3.55 -0.08 12.36
CA GLU A 195 -4.63 -1.04 12.09
C GLU A 195 -4.40 -1.85 10.82
N ILE A 196 -3.90 -1.23 9.76
CA ILE A 196 -3.57 -1.90 8.49
C ILE A 196 -2.29 -2.75 8.58
N GLY A 197 -1.49 -2.56 9.64
CA GLY A 197 -0.25 -3.31 9.85
C GLY A 197 1.02 -2.63 9.30
N ILE A 198 0.95 -1.33 8.97
CA ILE A 198 2.12 -0.53 8.56
C ILE A 198 2.89 -0.10 9.83
N MET A 199 3.46 -1.08 10.53
CA MET A 199 3.68 -1.04 11.99
C MET A 199 4.46 0.15 12.57
N LYS A 200 3.92 0.70 13.67
CA LYS A 200 4.68 1.43 14.72
C LYS A 200 5.58 0.50 15.55
N GLU A 201 6.64 1.07 16.15
CA GLU A 201 7.70 0.35 16.89
C GLU A 201 7.24 -0.30 18.21
N GLY A 202 7.93 -1.38 18.64
CA GLY A 202 7.95 -1.76 20.07
C GLY A 202 7.94 -3.24 20.45
N VAL A 203 7.92 -4.20 19.51
CA VAL A 203 7.77 -5.63 19.88
C VAL A 203 9.04 -6.23 20.51
N LYS A 204 8.90 -6.73 21.75
CA LYS A 204 9.93 -7.53 22.42
C LYS A 204 9.82 -9.00 22.00
N TRP A 205 10.35 -9.30 20.82
CA TRP A 205 10.44 -10.67 20.31
C TRP A 205 11.41 -11.52 21.15
N LYS A 206 10.89 -12.59 21.76
CA LYS A 206 11.65 -13.82 22.04
C LYS A 206 10.91 -14.96 21.35
N GLU A 207 11.66 -15.74 20.57
CA GLU A 207 11.25 -16.86 19.72
C GLU A 207 10.44 -16.46 18.45
N ALA A 208 10.99 -16.87 17.29
CA ALA A 208 10.61 -16.52 15.91
C ALA A 208 10.68 -15.00 15.54
N SER A 209 10.87 -14.57 14.29
CA SER A 209 11.76 -15.11 13.24
C SER A 209 12.19 -14.01 12.23
N ARG A 210 13.51 -13.88 12.02
CA ARG A 210 14.25 -13.06 11.01
C ARG A 210 14.53 -11.55 11.31
N PRO A 211 15.74 -11.02 10.97
CA PRO A 211 16.32 -9.88 11.71
C PRO A 211 16.39 -8.53 10.97
N GLU A 212 15.80 -8.41 9.77
CA GLU A 212 16.29 -7.46 8.75
C GLU A 212 15.60 -6.09 8.74
N LEU A 213 14.44 -5.95 9.36
CA LEU A 213 13.51 -4.81 9.22
C LEU A 213 13.66 -3.69 10.26
N LYS A 214 14.84 -3.47 10.84
CA LYS A 214 15.06 -2.44 11.90
C LYS A 214 15.12 -0.99 11.36
N PHE A 215 14.15 -0.70 10.49
CA PHE A 215 14.14 0.15 9.30
C PHE A 215 12.66 0.48 8.86
N CYS A 216 12.45 1.35 7.86
CA CYS A 216 11.25 2.10 7.41
C CYS A 216 10.58 3.18 8.33
N CYS A 217 11.16 4.41 8.41
CA CYS A 217 10.61 5.63 9.11
C CYS A 217 11.41 6.99 8.94
N ALA A 218 12.52 7.29 9.70
CA ALA A 218 13.16 8.63 9.92
C ALA A 218 13.72 9.40 8.70
N SER A 219 12.82 9.75 7.78
CA SER A 219 13.00 10.61 6.62
C SER A 219 11.72 11.40 6.29
N ILE A 220 10.66 11.25 7.10
CA ILE A 220 9.41 12.05 7.01
C ILE A 220 9.48 13.29 7.94
N SER A 221 10.22 13.22 9.05
CA SER A 221 10.47 14.38 9.93
C SER A 221 11.32 15.47 9.25
N ASP A 222 12.24 15.07 8.37
CA ASP A 222 13.18 16.00 7.74
C ASP A 222 12.50 16.83 6.64
N ALA A 223 11.44 16.31 6.01
CA ALA A 223 10.65 17.01 4.99
C ALA A 223 9.85 18.21 5.54
N TYR A 224 9.53 18.21 6.84
CA TYR A 224 8.83 19.30 7.53
C TYR A 224 9.76 20.19 8.38
N SER A 225 11.08 19.94 8.33
CA SER A 225 12.09 20.77 9.03
C SER A 225 12.69 21.86 8.12
N SER A 226 12.07 22.09 6.94
CA SER A 226 12.48 23.09 5.93
C SER A 226 11.33 24.06 5.64
N SER A 227 10.88 24.77 6.68
CA SER A 227 9.97 25.92 6.63
C SER A 227 10.28 26.85 7.80
#